data_AF-A0A521M2M5-F1
#
_entry.id   AF-A0A521M2M5-F1
#
_cell.length_a   1.000
_cell.length_b   1.000
_cell.length_c   1.000
_cell.angle_alpha   90.00
_cell.angle_beta   90.00
_cell.angle_gamma   90.00
#
_symmetry.space_group_name_H-M   'P 1'
#
loop_
_entity.id
_entity.type
_entity.pdbx_description
1 polymer ?
#
loop_
_entity_poly.entity_id
_entity_poly.type
_entity_poly.pdbx_seq_one_letter_code
_entity_poly.pdbx_strand_id
1 'polypeptide(L)'
;MVSVELRPGREQAFHDWYETEYLPRNVADVPGWVGCRRYSSVGRTPARHHAIYEAADLHGLDESLEAMRAPFRLKENMAWKQWDSGSDPAIAWEDAAMFKPIFRNP
;
A
#
# COMPACT_ATOMS: atom_id res chain seq x y z
N MET A 1 6.50 -2.84 0.10
CA MET A 1 5.84 -2.46 -1.17
C MET A 1 4.53 -3.20 -1.26
N VAL A 2 3.47 -2.52 -1.71
CA VAL A 2 2.22 -3.14 -2.14
C VAL A 2 1.99 -2.75 -3.59
N SER A 3 1.64 -3.72 -4.43
CA SER A 3 1.35 -3.55 -5.84
C SER A 3 -0.09 -3.96 -6.09
N VAL A 4 -0.80 -3.18 -6.91
CA VAL A 4 -2.16 -3.52 -7.33
C VAL A 4 -2.34 -3.30 -8.82
N GLU A 5 -3.16 -4.13 -9.44
CA GLU A 5 -3.81 -3.84 -10.72
C GLU A 5 -5.28 -3.64 -10.46
N LEU A 6 -5.86 -2.62 -11.08
CA LEU A 6 -7.24 -2.22 -10.83
C LEU A 6 -8.12 -2.64 -12.00
N ARG A 7 -9.39 -2.93 -11.70
CA ARG A 7 -10.42 -3.22 -12.70
C ARG A 7 -10.81 -1.93 -13.44
N PRO A 8 -11.06 -2.02 -14.75
CA PRO A 8 -11.57 -0.89 -15.53
C PRO A 8 -12.83 -0.26 -14.91
N GLY A 9 -12.83 1.06 -14.77
CA GLY A 9 -13.95 1.85 -14.24
C GLY A 9 -14.00 1.95 -12.71
N ARG A 10 -13.03 1.38 -12.00
CA ARG A 10 -12.96 1.40 -10.52
C ARG A 10 -11.74 2.16 -9.99
N GLU A 11 -10.84 2.57 -10.88
CA GLU A 11 -9.53 3.12 -10.55
C GLU A 11 -9.66 4.43 -9.78
N GLN A 12 -10.49 5.36 -10.28
CA GLN A 12 -10.66 6.68 -9.65
C GLN A 12 -11.15 6.55 -8.22
N ALA A 13 -12.21 5.76 -8.00
CA ALA A 13 -12.78 5.55 -6.66
C ALA A 13 -11.77 4.92 -5.70
N PHE A 14 -10.97 3.96 -6.17
CA PHE A 14 -9.90 3.37 -5.36
C PHE A 14 -8.80 4.40 -5.05
N HIS A 15 -8.38 5.20 -6.03
CA HIS A 15 -7.34 6.21 -5.84
C HIS A 15 -7.78 7.30 -4.86
N ASP A 16 -9.01 7.80 -4.99
CA ASP A 16 -9.58 8.82 -4.10
C ASP A 16 -9.58 8.34 -2.65
N TRP A 17 -10.09 7.13 -2.41
CA TRP A 17 -10.07 6.51 -1.08
C TRP A 17 -8.63 6.30 -0.57
N TYR A 18 -7.73 5.82 -1.44
CA TYR A 18 -6.36 5.54 -1.03
C TYR A 18 -5.66 6.82 -0.56
N GLU A 19 -5.83 7.92 -1.29
CA GLU A 19 -5.12 9.18 -1.03
C GLU A 19 -5.72 9.99 0.10
N THR A 20 -7.05 10.02 0.19
CA THR A 20 -7.76 10.87 1.16
C THR A 20 -8.00 10.16 2.49
N GLU A 21 -8.05 8.83 2.52
CA GLU A 21 -8.39 8.06 3.72
C GLU A 21 -7.29 7.07 4.13
N TYR A 22 -6.93 6.14 3.25
CA TYR A 22 -6.07 5.02 3.63
C TYR A 22 -4.64 5.46 3.96
N LEU A 23 -3.99 6.19 3.06
CA LEU A 23 -2.60 6.58 3.18
C LEU A 23 -2.34 7.50 4.37
N PRO A 24 -3.12 8.58 4.61
CA PRO A 24 -2.92 9.43 5.79
C PRO A 24 -3.06 8.67 7.10
N ARG A 25 -4.07 7.78 7.22
CA ARG A 25 -4.24 6.92 8.40
C ARG A 25 -3.08 5.95 8.56
N ASN A 26 -2.64 5.33 7.46
CA ASN A 26 -1.53 4.39 7.49
C ASN A 26 -0.24 5.02 8.03
N VAL A 27 0.09 6.22 7.57
CA VAL A 27 1.29 6.94 8.05
C VAL A 27 1.13 7.41 9.49
N ALA A 28 -0.08 7.84 9.90
CA ALA A 28 -0.34 8.26 11.29
C ALA A 28 -0.25 7.11 12.30
N ASP A 29 -0.76 5.95 11.92
CA ASP A 29 -0.87 4.76 12.79
C ASP A 29 0.42 3.93 12.84
N VAL A 30 1.31 4.12 11.87
CA VAL A 30 2.57 3.37 11.74
C VAL A 30 3.75 4.34 11.67
N PRO A 31 4.18 4.88 12.82
CA PRO A 31 5.18 5.95 12.88
C PRO A 31 6.59 5.52 12.44
N GLY A 32 6.84 4.22 12.28
CA GLY A 32 8.11 3.71 11.75
C GLY A 32 8.31 3.95 10.24
N TRP A 33 7.25 4.34 9.50
CA TRP A 33 7.39 4.78 8.12
C TRP A 33 8.02 6.17 8.04
N VAL A 34 9.19 6.26 7.42
CA VAL A 34 9.91 7.53 7.17
C VAL A 34 9.66 8.09 5.78
N GLY A 35 9.04 7.30 4.90
CA GLY A 35 8.70 7.71 3.55
C GLY A 35 7.58 6.84 2.97
N CYS A 36 6.76 7.45 2.13
CA CYS A 36 5.85 6.72 1.26
C CYS A 36 5.84 7.39 -0.12
N ARG A 37 5.99 6.60 -1.17
CA ARG A 37 5.75 7.08 -2.54
C ARG A 37 4.88 6.11 -3.31
N ARG A 38 3.96 6.67 -4.08
CA ARG A 38 3.11 5.93 -5.01
C ARG A 38 3.58 6.13 -6.44
N TYR A 39 3.47 5.07 -7.22
CA TYR A 39 3.86 5.02 -8.63
C TYR A 39 2.76 4.38 -9.44
N SER A 40 2.62 4.79 -10.69
CA SER A 40 1.83 4.09 -11.70
C SER A 40 2.73 3.71 -12.87
N SER A 41 2.48 2.55 -13.48
CA SER A 41 3.19 2.09 -14.66
C SER A 41 2.95 3.02 -15.85
N VAL A 42 4.00 3.32 -16.61
CA VAL A 42 3.91 4.06 -17.87
C VAL A 42 3.76 3.08 -19.03
N GLY A 43 2.74 3.27 -19.88
CA GLY A 43 2.56 2.49 -21.11
C GLY A 43 2.14 1.02 -20.91
N ARG A 44 1.57 0.66 -19.77
CA ARG A 44 1.07 -0.69 -19.46
C ARG A 44 -0.45 -0.69 -19.29
N THR A 45 -1.12 -1.71 -19.84
CA THR A 45 -2.55 -1.97 -19.65
C THR A 45 -2.79 -3.42 -19.22
N PRO A 46 -3.47 -3.69 -18.08
CA PRO A 46 -3.94 -2.69 -17.11
C PRO A 46 -2.76 -1.95 -16.45
N ALA A 47 -3.00 -0.76 -15.93
CA ALA A 47 -1.97 -0.05 -15.18
C ALA A 47 -1.63 -0.83 -13.90
N ARG A 48 -0.35 -0.86 -13.52
CA ARG A 48 0.11 -1.37 -12.24
C ARG A 48 0.48 -0.20 -11.35
N HIS A 49 -0.04 -0.20 -10.14
CA HIS A 49 0.22 0.84 -9.15
C HIS A 49 1.00 0.27 -7.98
N HIS A 50 2.04 0.98 -7.56
CA HIS A 50 2.87 0.60 -6.42
C HIS A 50 2.75 1.63 -5.32
N ALA A 51 2.66 1.18 -4.07
CA ALA A 51 2.95 1.97 -2.89
C ALA A 51 4.21 1.40 -2.22
N ILE A 52 5.24 2.21 -2.12
CA ILE A 52 6.50 1.85 -1.45
C ILE A 52 6.58 2.66 -0.17
N TYR A 53 6.63 1.96 0.95
CA TYR A 53 6.89 2.51 2.28
C TYR A 53 8.34 2.20 2.63
N GLU A 54 9.02 3.20 3.18
CA GLU A 54 10.40 3.12 3.62
C GLU A 54 10.45 3.25 5.14
N ALA A 55 11.27 2.42 5.77
CA ALA A 55 11.67 2.56 7.17
C ALA A 55 13.14 3.00 7.22
N ALA A 56 13.55 3.60 8.34
CA ALA A 56 14.92 4.11 8.50
C ALA A 56 15.97 2.97 8.47
N ASP A 57 15.62 1.82 9.02
CA ASP A 57 16.46 0.64 9.11
C ASP A 57 15.60 -0.64 9.20
N LEU A 58 16.24 -1.80 9.39
CA LEU A 58 15.54 -3.08 9.51
C LEU A 58 14.70 -3.20 10.77
N HIS A 59 15.11 -2.57 11.87
CA HIS A 59 14.36 -2.63 13.12
C HIS A 59 13.06 -1.84 12.99
N GLY A 60 13.13 -0.61 12.47
CA GLY A 60 11.95 0.20 12.18
C GLY A 60 11.04 -0.45 11.13
N LEU A 61 11.60 -1.22 10.18
CA LEU A 61 10.78 -2.03 9.26
C LEU A 61 9.99 -3.09 10.02
N ASP A 62 10.64 -3.85 10.90
CA ASP A 62 9.98 -4.90 11.68
C ASP A 62 8.88 -4.32 12.58
N GLU A 63 9.16 -3.24 13.33
CA GLU A 63 8.16 -2.52 14.13
C GLU A 63 6.99 -2.02 13.30
N SER A 64 7.27 -1.50 12.09
CA SER A 64 6.22 -1.02 11.19
C SER A 64 5.33 -2.16 10.68
N LEU A 65 5.92 -3.32 10.38
CA LEU A 65 5.17 -4.51 9.95
C LEU A 65 4.33 -5.10 11.09
N GLU A 66 4.82 -5.05 12.33
CA GLU A 66 4.04 -5.42 13.52
C GLU A 66 2.86 -4.47 13.72
N ALA A 67 3.09 -3.15 13.67
CA ALA A 67 2.04 -2.14 13.77
C ALA A 67 0.97 -2.30 12.67
N MET A 68 1.37 -2.58 11.42
CA MET A 68 0.45 -2.87 10.31
C MET A 68 -0.50 -4.04 10.59
N ARG A 69 -0.06 -5.02 11.36
CA ARG A 69 -0.82 -6.24 11.72
C ARG A 69 -1.52 -6.10 13.08
N ALA A 70 -1.33 -4.99 13.78
CA ALA A 70 -1.83 -4.82 15.12
C ALA A 70 -3.37 -4.70 15.14
N PRO A 71 -4.04 -5.15 16.23
CA PRO A 71 -5.50 -5.15 16.32
C PRO A 71 -6.16 -3.78 16.14
N PHE A 72 -5.46 -2.68 16.48
CA PHE A 72 -6.01 -1.34 16.35
C PHE A 72 -6.23 -0.92 14.88
N ARG A 73 -5.57 -1.58 13.91
CA ARG A 73 -5.74 -1.36 12.47
C ARG A 73 -6.75 -2.30 11.80
N LEU A 74 -7.52 -3.09 12.58
CA LEU A 74 -8.46 -4.06 12.00
C LEU A 74 -9.48 -3.39 11.07
N LYS A 75 -9.92 -2.17 11.37
CA LYS A 75 -10.85 -1.41 10.55
C LYS A 75 -10.25 -1.07 9.19
N GLU A 76 -9.02 -0.58 9.17
CA GLU A 76 -8.28 -0.21 7.97
C GLU A 76 -7.98 -1.46 7.12
N ASN A 77 -7.61 -2.56 7.77
CA ASN A 77 -7.39 -3.85 7.11
C ASN A 77 -8.69 -4.42 6.52
N MET A 78 -9.85 -4.21 7.16
CA MET A 78 -11.15 -4.56 6.60
C MET A 78 -11.54 -3.66 5.42
N ALA A 79 -11.26 -2.36 5.49
CA ALA A 79 -11.50 -1.44 4.40
C ALA A 79 -10.69 -1.83 3.15
N TRP A 80 -9.42 -2.22 3.31
CA TRP A 80 -8.63 -2.81 2.21
C TRP A 80 -9.32 -4.03 1.59
N LYS A 81 -9.77 -4.97 2.43
CA LYS A 81 -10.44 -6.20 1.96
C LYS A 81 -11.71 -5.93 1.14
N GLN A 82 -12.41 -4.82 1.37
CA GLN A 82 -13.56 -4.45 0.54
C GLN A 82 -13.14 -4.13 -0.91
N TRP A 83 -11.97 -3.51 -1.08
CA TRP A 83 -11.41 -3.22 -2.41
C TRP A 83 -10.77 -4.44 -3.08
N ASP A 84 -10.30 -5.41 -2.30
CA ASP A 84 -9.65 -6.64 -2.78
C ASP A 84 -10.64 -7.79 -3.07
N SER A 85 -11.37 -8.23 -2.05
CA SER A 85 -12.22 -9.41 -2.12
C SER A 85 -13.67 -9.12 -1.71
N GLY A 86 -14.09 -7.85 -1.76
CA GLY A 86 -15.45 -7.42 -1.42
C GLY A 86 -16.49 -7.83 -2.46
N SER A 87 -17.71 -7.31 -2.32
CA SER A 87 -18.81 -7.57 -3.26
C SER A 87 -18.60 -6.94 -4.63
N ASP A 88 -17.89 -5.81 -4.70
CA ASP A 88 -17.54 -5.09 -5.92
C ASP A 88 -16.08 -4.58 -5.85
N PRO A 89 -15.10 -5.50 -5.91
CA PRO A 89 -13.71 -5.16 -5.65
C PRO A 89 -13.12 -4.38 -6.82
N ALA A 90 -12.25 -3.42 -6.51
CA ALA A 90 -11.49 -2.66 -7.51
C ALA A 90 -10.16 -3.34 -7.84
N ILE A 91 -9.55 -4.04 -6.89
CA ILE A 91 -8.28 -4.73 -7.10
C ILE A 91 -8.58 -6.02 -7.87
N ALA A 92 -7.92 -6.20 -9.00
CA ALA A 92 -7.98 -7.42 -9.81
C ALA A 92 -6.81 -8.36 -9.49
N TRP A 93 -5.71 -7.80 -9.02
CA TRP A 93 -4.51 -8.51 -8.63
C TRP A 93 -3.73 -7.67 -7.62
N GLU A 94 -3.15 -8.32 -6.61
CA GLU A 94 -2.25 -7.70 -5.66
C GLU A 94 -0.99 -8.53 -5.41
N ASP A 95 0.08 -7.84 -5.01
CA ASP A 95 1.30 -8.44 -4.48
C ASP A 95 1.89 -7.53 -3.40
N ALA A 96 2.44 -8.13 -2.35
CA ALA A 96 3.07 -7.42 -1.26
C ALA A 96 4.42 -8.04 -0.95
N ALA A 97 5.48 -7.24 -1.09
CA ALA A 97 6.84 -7.67 -0.87
C ALA A 97 7.60 -6.69 0.02
N MET A 98 8.50 -7.23 0.82
CA MET A 98 9.46 -6.50 1.63
C MET A 98 10.85 -6.64 0.99
N PHE A 99 11.61 -5.55 0.97
CA PHE A 99 12.89 -5.50 0.29
C PHE A 99 13.98 -5.00 1.24
N LYS A 100 15.20 -5.50 1.05
CA LYS A 100 16.41 -4.93 1.64
C LYS A 100 17.22 -4.31 0.50
N PRO A 101 17.85 -3.14 0.70
CA PRO A 101 18.73 -2.58 -0.31
C PRO A 101 19.92 -3.53 -0.51
N ILE A 102 20.17 -3.91 -1.76
CA ILE A 102 21.35 -4.70 -2.15
C ILE A 102 22.42 -3.83 -2.82
N PHE A 103 22.03 -2.63 -3.24
CA PHE A 103 22.89 -1.65 -3.89
C PHE A 103 22.26 -0.26 -3.75
N ARG A 104 23.09 0.76 -3.54
CA ARG A 104 22.70 2.18 -3.58
C ARG A 104 23.83 2.98 -4.21
N ASN A 105 23.51 3.68 -5.30
CA ASN A 105 24.36 4.76 -5.80
C ASN A 105 23.99 6.04 -5.03
N PRO A 106 24.95 6.90 -4.64
CA PRO A 106 24.68 8.24 -4.12
C PRO A 106 23.60 9.01 -4.88
#